data_AF-A0A127SLM9-F1
#
_entry.id   AF-A0A127SLM9-F1
#
_cell.length_a   1.000
_cell.length_b   1.000
_cell.length_c   1.000
_cell.angle_alpha   90.00
_cell.angle_beta   90.00
_cell.angle_gamma   90.00
#
_symmetry.space_group_name_H-M   'P 1'
#
loop_
_entity.id
_entity.type
_entity.pdbx_description
1 polymer ?
#
loop_
_entity_poly.entity_id
_entity_poly.type
_entity_poly.pdbx_seq_one_letter_code
_entity_poly.pdbx_strand_id
1 'polypeptide(L)'
;GDKEEIEIFHSASPFSFPMIETTRNYEIGYRMEEPLLSTKLIKGEPLREEYRGSGGYGSQDKKEYIGFMKQIMNQEFPEGHYVVNGIADFGVIANEETGEMKKYKIKAQVEFSVNDSN
;
A
#
# COMPACT_ATOMS: atom_id res chain seq x y z
N GLY A 1 13.03 -7.85 17.72
CA GLY A 1 13.91 -7.23 18.73
C GLY A 1 13.66 -7.90 20.06
N ASP A 2 14.15 -7.30 21.15
CA ASP A 2 14.11 -7.93 22.47
C ASP A 2 12.79 -7.70 23.21
N LYS A 3 12.05 -6.63 22.88
CA LYS A 3 10.72 -6.35 23.43
C LYS A 3 9.68 -7.31 22.84
N GLU A 4 8.76 -7.76 23.69
CA GLU A 4 7.63 -8.62 23.31
C GLU A 4 6.57 -7.88 22.48
N GLU A 5 6.41 -6.58 22.70
CA GLU A 5 5.61 -5.69 21.86
C GLU A 5 6.30 -4.35 21.63
N ILE A 6 6.00 -3.71 20.49
CA ILE A 6 6.36 -2.31 20.21
C ILE A 6 5.17 -1.59 19.60
N GLU A 7 5.06 -0.28 19.88
CA GLU A 7 4.12 0.59 19.20
C GLU A 7 4.79 1.21 17.97
N ILE A 8 4.12 1.12 16.82
CA ILE A 8 4.50 1.80 15.58
C ILE A 8 3.49 2.92 15.30
N PHE A 9 3.98 3.98 14.64
CA PHE A 9 3.19 5.13 14.25
C PHE A 9 3.20 5.27 12.73
N HIS A 10 2.05 5.42 12.10
CA HIS A 10 1.91 5.48 10.65
C HIS A 10 0.73 6.37 10.25
N SER A 11 0.52 6.56 8.95
CA SER A 11 -0.67 7.23 8.39
C SER A 11 -1.92 6.34 8.57
N ALA A 12 -2.91 6.39 7.68
CA ALA A 12 -4.07 5.48 7.77
C ALA A 12 -3.72 3.97 7.78
N SER A 13 -2.57 3.61 7.21
CA SER A 13 -1.99 2.26 7.23
C SER A 13 -0.46 2.40 7.25
N PRO A 14 0.30 1.42 7.77
CA PRO A 14 1.74 1.38 7.57
C PRO A 14 2.11 0.86 6.18
N PHE A 15 1.17 0.27 5.43
CA PHE A 15 1.39 -0.35 4.13
C PHE A 15 0.74 0.44 3.00
N SER A 16 1.48 0.62 1.90
CA SER A 16 0.91 1.10 0.64
C SER A 16 1.37 0.22 -0.51
N PHE A 17 0.47 0.11 -1.50
CA PHE A 17 0.66 -0.74 -2.67
C PHE A 17 0.42 0.04 -3.97
N PRO A 18 1.16 1.14 -4.25
CA PRO A 18 1.11 1.77 -5.56
C PRO A 18 1.55 0.79 -6.64
N MET A 19 0.85 0.79 -7.78
CA MET A 19 1.09 -0.17 -8.85
C MET A 19 1.18 0.51 -10.22
N ILE A 20 1.80 -0.17 -11.17
CA ILE A 20 1.75 0.20 -12.58
C ILE A 20 1.26 -1.03 -13.36
N GLU A 21 0.19 -0.86 -14.13
CA GLU A 21 -0.22 -1.84 -15.14
C GLU A 21 0.53 -1.52 -16.43
N THR A 22 1.50 -2.36 -16.76
CA THR A 22 2.52 -2.07 -17.80
C THR A 22 2.05 -2.34 -19.22
N THR A 23 0.98 -3.12 -19.45
CA THR A 23 0.43 -3.38 -20.79
C THR A 23 -0.16 -2.11 -21.39
N ARG A 24 -0.87 -1.33 -20.58
CA ARG A 24 -1.49 -0.05 -20.98
C ARG A 24 -0.73 1.16 -20.44
N ASN A 25 0.29 0.93 -19.61
CA ASN A 25 1.05 1.93 -18.90
C ASN A 25 0.15 2.83 -18.02
N TYR A 26 -0.72 2.20 -17.22
CA TYR A 26 -1.62 2.90 -16.29
C TYR A 26 -1.04 2.90 -14.88
N GLU A 27 -0.88 4.09 -14.32
CA GLU A 27 -0.50 4.27 -12.93
C GLU A 27 -1.72 4.07 -12.02
N ILE A 28 -1.58 3.16 -11.07
CA ILE A 28 -2.56 2.90 -10.03
C ILE A 28 -2.02 3.52 -8.75
N GLY A 29 -2.40 4.77 -8.51
CA GLY A 29 -1.97 5.52 -7.33
C GLY A 29 -2.56 4.96 -6.04
N TYR A 30 -1.85 5.09 -4.93
CA TYR A 30 -2.33 4.67 -3.61
C TYR A 30 -2.47 5.90 -2.71
N ARG A 31 -3.71 6.33 -2.45
CA ARG A 31 -3.97 7.44 -1.52
C ARG A 31 -3.97 6.90 -0.10
N MET A 32 -3.11 7.47 0.74
CA MET A 32 -3.16 7.26 2.18
C MET A 32 -3.75 8.51 2.82
N GLU A 33 -4.78 8.35 3.63
CA GLU A 33 -5.19 9.44 4.52
C GLU A 33 -4.08 9.65 5.56
N GLU A 34 -3.87 10.89 6.00
CA GLU A 34 -2.77 11.26 6.88
C GLU A 34 -3.11 11.40 8.38
N PRO A 35 -4.14 10.77 8.99
CA PRO A 35 -4.18 10.76 10.45
C PRO A 35 -2.98 9.95 10.95
N LEU A 36 -2.28 10.49 11.95
CA LEU A 36 -1.24 9.76 12.66
C LEU A 36 -1.92 8.71 13.55
N LEU A 37 -1.86 7.45 13.14
CA LEU A 37 -2.37 6.30 13.86
C LEU A 37 -1.24 5.53 14.52
N SER A 38 -1.57 4.71 15.52
CA SER A 38 -0.64 3.78 16.13
C SER A 38 -1.16 2.34 16.08
N THR A 39 -0.22 1.40 15.96
CA THR A 39 -0.48 -0.04 15.94
C THR A 39 0.54 -0.74 16.82
N LYS A 40 0.12 -1.75 17.60
CA LYS A 40 1.04 -2.62 18.34
C LYS A 40 1.50 -3.78 17.47
N LEU A 41 2.82 -3.96 17.36
CA LEU A 41 3.44 -5.14 16.79
C LEU A 41 3.81 -6.12 17.90
N ILE A 42 3.36 -7.36 17.77
CA ILE A 42 3.67 -8.46 18.69
C ILE A 42 4.83 -9.27 18.11
N LYS A 43 5.82 -9.59 18.95
CA LYS A 43 6.99 -10.36 18.54
C LYS A 43 6.58 -11.74 18.04
N GLY A 44 7.05 -12.09 16.84
CA GLY A 44 6.73 -13.38 16.21
C GLY A 44 5.42 -13.37 15.42
N GLU A 45 4.59 -12.32 15.53
CA GLU A 45 3.35 -12.19 14.78
C GLU A 45 3.51 -11.20 13.62
N PRO A 46 3.24 -11.60 12.38
CA PRO A 46 3.28 -10.68 11.26
C PRO A 46 2.07 -9.74 11.30
N LEU A 47 2.31 -8.43 11.18
CA LEU A 47 1.24 -7.50 10.83
C LEU A 47 0.83 -7.74 9.37
N ARG A 48 -0.47 -7.93 9.13
CA ARG A 48 -1.04 -8.21 7.80
C ARG A 48 -2.24 -7.31 7.57
N GLU A 49 -2.34 -6.79 6.36
CA GLU A 49 -3.50 -6.06 5.88
C GLU A 49 -3.91 -6.58 4.50
N GLU A 50 -5.21 -6.61 4.27
CA GLU A 50 -5.77 -6.93 2.95
C GLU A 50 -5.79 -5.68 2.09
N TYR A 51 -5.45 -5.85 0.81
CA TYR A 51 -5.59 -4.78 -0.18
C TYR A 51 -7.08 -4.46 -0.39
N ARG A 52 -7.45 -3.19 -0.23
CA ARG A 52 -8.86 -2.75 -0.29
C ARG A 52 -9.26 -2.04 -1.58
N GLY A 53 -8.40 -2.09 -2.60
CA GLY A 53 -8.55 -1.25 -3.79
C GLY A 53 -7.74 0.03 -3.67
N SER A 54 -7.40 0.62 -4.81
CA SER A 54 -6.65 1.87 -4.91
C SER A 54 -6.93 2.51 -6.27
N GLY A 55 -6.23 3.61 -6.57
CA GLY A 55 -6.39 4.37 -7.80
C GLY A 55 -7.37 5.52 -7.68
N GLY A 56 -7.62 6.14 -8.82
CA GLY A 56 -8.51 7.28 -8.96
C GLY A 56 -8.50 7.81 -10.38
N TYR A 57 -9.57 8.51 -10.75
CA TYR A 57 -9.75 9.10 -12.07
C TYR A 57 -10.41 10.47 -11.96
N GLY A 58 -10.10 11.34 -12.92
CA GLY A 58 -10.74 12.62 -13.14
C GLY A 58 -11.87 12.52 -14.17
N SER A 59 -12.74 13.53 -14.21
CA SER A 59 -13.85 13.60 -15.18
C SER A 59 -13.40 13.82 -16.63
N GLN A 60 -12.15 14.27 -16.83
CA GLN A 60 -11.56 14.51 -18.13
C GLN A 60 -10.78 13.30 -18.68
N ASP A 61 -10.63 12.24 -17.88
CA ASP A 61 -9.91 11.04 -18.30
C ASP A 61 -10.67 10.28 -19.38
N LYS A 62 -9.92 9.52 -20.18
CA LYS A 62 -10.48 8.65 -21.22
C LYS A 62 -11.43 7.62 -20.59
N LYS A 63 -12.52 7.29 -21.29
CA LYS A 63 -13.54 6.35 -20.78
C LYS A 63 -12.95 4.99 -20.44
N GLU A 64 -11.98 4.53 -21.23
CA GLU A 64 -11.28 3.26 -21.03
C GLU A 64 -10.48 3.25 -19.72
N TYR A 65 -9.79 4.36 -19.41
CA TYR A 65 -9.07 4.52 -18.15
C TYR A 65 -10.02 4.59 -16.96
N ILE A 66 -11.14 5.32 -17.07
CA ILE A 66 -12.17 5.38 -16.03
C ILE A 66 -12.76 3.98 -15.77
N GLY A 67 -13.06 3.22 -16.82
CA GLY A 67 -13.55 1.84 -16.70
C GLY A 67 -12.55 0.93 -15.99
N PHE A 68 -11.29 0.99 -16.40
CA PHE A 68 -10.19 0.26 -15.76
C PHE A 68 -10.05 0.63 -14.27
N MET A 69 -10.01 1.92 -13.93
CA MET A 69 -9.84 2.35 -12.54
C MET A 69 -11.01 1.94 -11.65
N LYS A 70 -12.24 1.92 -12.18
CA LYS A 70 -13.40 1.40 -11.44
C LYS A 70 -13.25 -0.08 -11.09
N GLN A 71 -12.72 -0.90 -12.00
CA GLN A 71 -12.44 -2.32 -11.72
C GLN A 71 -11.38 -2.45 -10.64
N ILE A 72 -10.26 -1.74 -10.75
CA ILE A 72 -9.18 -1.76 -9.75
C ILE A 72 -9.67 -1.32 -8.36
N MET A 73 -10.51 -0.28 -8.30
CA MET A 73 -11.12 0.18 -7.05
C MET A 73 -12.05 -0.87 -6.42
N ASN A 74 -12.64 -1.74 -7.23
CA ASN A 74 -13.44 -2.90 -6.79
C ASN A 74 -12.61 -4.17 -6.56
N GLN A 75 -11.27 -4.08 -6.59
CA GLN A 75 -10.34 -5.21 -6.47
C GLN A 75 -10.45 -6.23 -7.63
N GLU A 76 -11.03 -5.82 -8.74
CA GLU A 76 -11.05 -6.57 -9.99
C GLU A 76 -9.86 -6.13 -10.82
N PHE A 77 -8.93 -7.06 -11.11
CA PHE A 77 -7.73 -6.78 -11.89
C PHE A 77 -7.94 -7.25 -13.33
N PRO A 78 -8.06 -6.33 -14.31
CA PRO A 78 -8.12 -6.70 -15.72
C PRO A 78 -6.89 -7.49 -16.20
N GLU A 79 -7.02 -8.16 -17.34
CA GLU A 79 -5.87 -8.81 -17.97
C GLU A 79 -4.73 -7.81 -18.20
N GLY A 80 -3.52 -8.19 -17.79
CA GLY A 80 -2.35 -7.34 -17.90
C GLY A 80 -1.19 -7.77 -17.00
N HIS A 81 -0.12 -6.99 -17.04
CA HIS A 81 1.07 -7.19 -16.21
C HIS A 81 1.20 -6.05 -15.22
N TYR A 82 1.20 -6.38 -13.94
CA TYR A 82 1.17 -5.45 -12.82
C TYR A 82 2.49 -5.49 -12.06
N VAL A 83 3.07 -4.32 -11.85
CA VAL A 83 4.23 -4.11 -10.99
C VAL A 83 3.77 -3.40 -9.73
N VAL A 84 3.76 -4.11 -8.60
CA VAL A 84 3.39 -3.60 -7.28
C VAL A 84 4.63 -3.12 -6.56
N ASN A 85 4.66 -1.84 -6.19
CA ASN A 85 5.72 -1.25 -5.40
C ASN A 85 5.27 -1.18 -3.93
N GLY A 86 5.36 -2.31 -3.22
CA GLY A 86 5.00 -2.39 -1.81
C GLY A 86 5.91 -1.53 -0.94
N ILE A 87 5.31 -0.73 -0.05
CA ILE A 87 6.02 0.15 0.88
C ILE A 87 5.47 -0.10 2.28
N ALA A 88 6.35 -0.33 3.25
CA ALA A 88 6.04 -0.20 4.66
C ALA A 88 6.69 1.09 5.20
N ASP A 89 5.89 2.04 5.70
CA ASP A 89 6.33 3.35 6.19
C ASP A 89 5.75 3.59 7.59
N PHE A 90 6.62 3.57 8.60
CA PHE A 90 6.21 3.73 9.99
C PHE A 90 7.35 4.28 10.86
N GLY A 91 7.00 4.87 12.00
CA GLY A 91 7.93 5.35 13.02
C GLY A 91 7.84 4.52 14.30
N VAL A 92 8.92 4.51 15.07
CA VAL A 92 8.97 3.97 16.44
C VAL A 92 9.60 5.02 17.34
N ILE A 93 9.08 5.18 18.56
CA ILE A 93 9.71 6.04 19.58
C ILE A 93 11.02 5.37 20.00
N ALA A 94 12.15 5.99 19.64
CA ALA A 94 13.48 5.51 19.96
C ALA A 94 13.94 5.95 21.35
N ASN A 95 13.42 7.09 21.83
CA ASN A 95 13.71 7.63 23.15
C ASN A 95 12.42 8.20 23.75
N GLU A 96 11.97 7.63 24.87
CA GLU A 96 10.71 7.99 25.54
C GLU A 96 10.79 9.34 26.27
N GLU A 97 11.97 9.77 26.74
CA GLU A 97 12.15 11.04 27.46
C GLU A 97 12.09 12.25 26.51
N THR A 98 12.59 12.08 25.29
CA THR A 98 12.65 13.16 24.28
C THR A 98 11.54 13.08 23.25
N GLY A 99 10.86 11.94 23.15
CA GLY A 99 9.88 11.68 22.09
C GLY A 99 10.52 11.51 20.70
N GLU A 100 11.82 11.24 20.62
CA GLU A 100 12.52 11.08 19.35
C GLU A 100 11.94 9.87 18.58
N MET A 101 11.47 10.13 17.36
CA MET A 101 10.90 9.11 16.48
C MET A 101 11.93 8.67 15.44
N LYS A 102 12.23 7.37 15.43
CA LYS A 102 13.00 6.73 14.37
C LYS A 102 12.08 6.22 13.27
N LYS A 103 12.26 6.71 12.06
CA LYS A 103 11.46 6.33 10.88
C LYS A 103 12.05 5.11 10.16
N TYR A 104 11.17 4.25 9.69
CA TYR A 104 11.48 3.08 8.88
C TYR A 104 10.70 3.15 7.58
N LYS A 105 11.41 2.95 6.47
CA LYS A 105 10.82 2.86 5.13
C LYS A 105 11.38 1.65 4.42
N ILE A 106 10.57 0.60 4.31
CA ILE A 106 10.92 -0.66 3.68
C ILE A 106 10.20 -0.71 2.34
N LYS A 107 10.90 -1.16 1.29
CA LYS A 107 10.34 -1.29 -0.05
C LYS A 107 10.54 -2.71 -0.55
N ALA A 108 9.52 -3.24 -1.20
CA ALA A 108 9.58 -4.51 -1.90
C ALA A 108 8.79 -4.38 -3.20
N GLN A 109 9.25 -5.07 -4.24
CA GLN A 109 8.55 -5.11 -5.52
C GLN A 109 8.04 -6.52 -5.75
N VAL A 110 6.80 -6.62 -6.22
CA VAL A 110 6.17 -7.87 -6.64
C VAL A 110 5.55 -7.65 -7.99
N GLU A 111 5.72 -8.60 -8.89
CA GLU A 111 5.16 -8.56 -10.23
C GLU A 111 4.20 -9.73 -10.41
N PHE A 112 3.07 -9.48 -11.08
CA PHE A 112 2.14 -10.54 -11.45
C PHE A 112 1.46 -10.24 -12.78
N SER A 113 1.10 -11.31 -13.50
CA SER A 113 0.27 -11.25 -14.69
C SER A 113 -1.10 -11.82 -14.39
N VAL A 114 -2.14 -11.13 -14.84
CA VAL A 114 -3.50 -11.67 -14.91
C VAL A 114 -3.73 -12.11 -16.34
N ASN A 115 -4.00 -13.39 -16.54
CA ASN A 115 -4.36 -13.97 -17.83
C ASN A 115 -5.80 -14.48 -17.71
N ASP A 116 -6.65 -14.15 -18.67
CA ASP A 116 -7.97 -14.78 -18.75
C ASP A 116 -7.79 -16.28 -18.99
N SER A 117 -8.19 -17.09 -18.01
CA SER A 117 -8.28 -18.54 -18.17
C SER A 117 -9.63 -18.84 -18.81
N ASN A 118 -9.67 -18.91 -20.14
CA ASN A 118 -10.80 -19.50 -20.86
C ASN A 118 -10.95 -20.99 -20.53
#